data_AF-A0A100VYH1-F1
#
_entry.id   AF-A0A100VYH1-F1
#
_cell.length_a   1.000
_cell.length_b   1.000
_cell.length_c   1.000
_cell.angle_alpha   90.00
_cell.angle_beta   90.00
_cell.angle_gamma   90.00
#
_symmetry.space_group_name_H-M   'P 1'
#
loop_
_entity.id
_entity.type
_entity.pdbx_description
1 polymer ?
#
loop_
_entity_poly.entity_id
_entity_poly.type
_entity_poly.pdbx_seq_one_letter_code
_entity_poly.pdbx_strand_id
1 'polypeptide(L)'
;MARQARSEVTRRKIIAAAVALFDETGYPATGLGDIIERAELTKGAFYYHFDAKEALAEAIIEEAGSRMLATFRTITGSSSPALENLIHGMFVVTDFTVADKLAWIGMQLLRTFSGLNDAAGRVYGSWLDDLVEQVGHAAAEGDLRSDIDPKSAAEVILGSMLGAEALSRATGTDNDLRERVGRTWELLLPAVVNEESLEYFREFLARESLRRSPMTGDG
;
A
#
# COMPACT_ATOMS: atom_id res chain seq x y z
N MET A 1 -20.76 25.24 -5.29
CA MET A 1 -19.34 24.87 -5.00
C MET A 1 -19.01 24.93 -3.51
N ALA A 2 -19.32 26.00 -2.77
CA ALA A 2 -19.01 26.11 -1.33
C ALA A 2 -19.56 24.99 -0.43
N ARG A 3 -20.79 24.49 -0.71
CA ARG A 3 -21.40 23.37 0.04
C ARG A 3 -20.68 22.04 -0.17
N GLN A 4 -20.20 21.77 -1.40
CA GLN A 4 -19.45 20.56 -1.73
C GLN A 4 -18.09 20.55 -1.03
N ALA A 5 -17.36 21.67 -1.09
CA ALA A 5 -16.07 21.82 -0.41
C ALA A 5 -16.19 21.62 1.10
N ARG A 6 -17.23 22.20 1.73
CA ARG A 6 -17.48 22.01 3.18
C ARG A 6 -17.82 20.56 3.54
N SER A 7 -18.58 19.88 2.69
CA SER A 7 -18.92 18.46 2.83
C SER A 7 -17.67 17.59 2.77
N GLU A 8 -16.77 17.85 1.82
CA GLU A 8 -15.52 17.11 1.68
C GLU A 8 -14.56 17.32 2.86
N VAL A 9 -14.43 18.56 3.35
CA VAL A 9 -13.64 18.88 4.55
C VAL A 9 -14.15 18.12 5.76
N THR A 10 -15.48 18.03 5.92
CA THR A 10 -16.09 17.31 7.05
C THR A 10 -15.85 15.80 6.94
N ARG A 11 -15.99 15.22 5.74
CA ARG A 11 -15.66 13.81 5.48
C ARG A 11 -14.21 13.50 5.85
N ARG A 12 -13.26 14.34 5.42
CA ARG A 12 -11.83 14.18 5.76
C ARG A 12 -11.57 14.29 7.26
N LYS A 13 -12.27 15.18 7.97
CA LYS A 13 -12.16 15.30 9.44
C LYS A 13 -12.59 14.01 10.15
N ILE A 14 -13.68 13.38 9.70
CA ILE A 14 -14.15 12.09 10.23
C ILE A 14 -13.11 10.99 10.00
N ILE A 15 -12.58 10.88 8.78
CA ILE A 15 -11.56 9.89 8.43
C ILE A 15 -10.30 10.08 9.29
N ALA A 16 -9.80 11.30 9.42
CA ALA A 16 -8.63 11.59 10.24
C ALA A 16 -8.85 11.22 11.72
N ALA A 17 -10.01 11.53 12.29
CA ALA A 17 -10.37 11.16 13.66
C ALA A 17 -10.41 9.65 13.87
N ALA A 18 -11.00 8.91 12.91
CA ALA A 18 -11.08 7.45 12.97
C ALA A 18 -9.70 6.79 12.81
N VAL A 19 -8.88 7.26 11.87
CA VAL A 19 -7.51 6.77 11.68
C VAL A 19 -6.68 6.99 12.95
N ALA A 20 -6.83 8.14 13.63
CA ALA A 20 -6.18 8.40 14.91
C ALA A 20 -6.58 7.37 15.98
N LEU A 21 -7.88 7.16 16.16
CA LEU A 21 -8.43 6.25 17.16
C LEU A 21 -8.13 4.77 16.88
N PHE A 22 -8.16 4.35 15.61
CA PHE A 22 -7.85 2.97 15.22
C PHE A 22 -6.38 2.63 15.45
N ASP A 23 -5.49 3.60 15.34
CA ASP A 23 -4.08 3.43 15.70
C ASP A 23 -3.88 3.39 17.22
N GLU A 24 -4.59 4.24 17.97
CA GLU A 24 -4.50 4.30 19.44
C GLU A 24 -5.09 3.06 20.13
N THR A 25 -6.24 2.56 19.65
CA THR A 25 -7.06 1.57 20.37
C THR A 25 -7.42 0.34 19.55
N GLY A 26 -7.12 0.33 18.25
CA GLY A 26 -7.51 -0.73 17.32
C GLY A 26 -8.95 -0.60 16.84
N TYR A 27 -9.19 -1.00 15.59
CA TYR A 27 -10.52 -0.96 14.97
C TYR A 27 -11.62 -1.59 15.84
N PRO A 28 -11.49 -2.81 16.42
CA PRO A 28 -12.60 -3.43 17.15
C PRO A 28 -13.04 -2.66 18.40
N ALA A 29 -12.11 -2.02 19.11
CA ALA A 29 -12.37 -1.37 20.39
C ALA A 29 -12.90 0.07 20.26
N THR A 30 -12.66 0.74 19.13
CA THR A 30 -13.13 2.12 18.91
C THR A 30 -14.64 2.18 18.68
N GLY A 31 -15.38 2.93 19.48
CA GLY A 31 -16.80 3.18 19.30
C GLY A 31 -17.10 4.29 18.28
N LEU A 32 -18.31 4.27 17.72
CA LEU A 32 -18.76 5.36 16.85
C LEU A 32 -18.87 6.69 17.60
N GLY A 33 -19.27 6.65 18.88
CA GLY A 33 -19.32 7.82 19.76
C GLY A 33 -17.96 8.51 19.89
N ASP A 34 -16.91 7.72 20.12
CA ASP A 34 -15.53 8.21 20.26
C ASP A 34 -15.07 8.96 19.00
N ILE A 35 -15.41 8.43 17.82
CA ILE A 35 -15.08 9.05 16.53
C ILE A 35 -15.83 10.38 16.34
N ILE A 36 -17.13 10.40 16.67
CA ILE A 36 -17.96 11.61 16.58
C ILE A 36 -17.43 12.70 17.51
N GLU A 37 -17.08 12.33 18.75
CA GLU A 37 -16.51 13.24 19.74
C GLU A 37 -15.14 13.77 19.28
N ARG A 38 -14.24 12.87 18.84
CA ARG A 38 -12.90 13.24 18.34
C ARG A 38 -12.96 14.14 17.10
N ALA A 39 -13.94 13.92 16.23
CA ALA A 39 -14.16 14.78 15.06
C ALA A 39 -14.85 16.11 15.42
N GLU A 40 -15.30 16.30 16.67
CA GLU A 40 -16.09 17.44 17.15
C GLU A 40 -17.33 17.68 16.26
N LEU A 41 -18.02 16.59 15.91
CA LEU A 41 -19.21 16.64 15.07
C LEU A 41 -20.45 16.23 15.84
N THR A 42 -21.62 16.57 15.29
CA THR A 42 -22.86 16.01 15.79
C THR A 42 -23.06 14.62 15.20
N LYS A 43 -23.86 13.79 15.89
CA LYS A 43 -24.28 12.48 15.39
C LYS A 43 -24.89 12.60 13.99
N GLY A 44 -25.79 13.56 13.76
CA GLY A 44 -26.40 13.79 12.45
C GLY A 44 -25.40 14.17 11.35
N ALA A 45 -24.35 14.94 11.67
CA ALA A 45 -23.31 15.27 10.70
C ALA A 45 -22.46 14.03 10.32
N PHE A 46 -22.22 13.11 11.25
CA PHE A 46 -21.56 11.84 10.93
C PHE A 46 -22.40 10.98 9.98
N TYR A 47 -23.67 10.73 10.33
CA TYR A 47 -24.56 9.88 9.52
C TYR A 47 -24.90 10.46 8.14
N TYR A 48 -24.65 11.75 7.93
CA TYR A 48 -24.72 12.34 6.58
C TYR A 48 -23.60 11.82 5.66
N HIS A 49 -22.45 11.41 6.22
CA HIS A 49 -21.29 10.94 5.46
C HIS A 49 -21.10 9.42 5.48
N PHE A 50 -21.43 8.77 6.60
CA PHE A 50 -21.20 7.34 6.80
C PHE A 50 -22.37 6.72 7.56
N ASP A 51 -22.96 5.67 6.97
CA ASP A 51 -24.10 4.98 7.58
C ASP A 51 -23.70 4.14 8.79
N ALA A 52 -22.45 3.66 8.82
CA ALA A 52 -21.90 2.81 9.87
C ALA A 52 -20.38 2.95 9.99
N LYS A 53 -19.81 2.33 11.03
CA LYS A 53 -18.36 2.28 11.25
C LYS A 53 -17.65 1.46 10.16
N GLU A 54 -18.34 0.46 9.61
CA GLU A 54 -17.92 -0.37 8.48
C GLU A 54 -17.81 0.46 7.20
N ALA A 55 -18.81 1.31 6.90
CA ALA A 55 -18.75 2.22 5.75
C ALA A 55 -17.60 3.23 5.85
N LEU A 56 -17.27 3.66 7.07
CA LEU A 56 -16.09 4.49 7.33
C LEU A 56 -14.78 3.70 7.12
N ALA A 57 -14.73 2.43 7.54
CA ALA A 57 -13.58 1.57 7.30
C ALA A 57 -13.36 1.33 5.81
N GLU A 58 -14.42 1.07 5.04
CA GLU A 58 -14.38 0.94 3.58
C GLU A 58 -13.80 2.20 2.91
N ALA A 59 -14.26 3.37 3.33
CA ALA A 59 -13.73 4.63 2.83
C ALA A 59 -12.24 4.82 3.14
N ILE A 60 -11.78 4.40 4.33
CA ILE A 60 -10.37 4.44 4.71
C ILE A 60 -9.56 3.46 3.84
N ILE A 61 -10.07 2.24 3.62
CA ILE A 61 -9.45 1.23 2.75
C ILE A 61 -9.27 1.78 1.32
N GLU A 62 -10.31 2.37 0.75
CA GLU A 62 -10.27 2.90 -0.61
C GLU A 62 -9.31 4.10 -0.74
N GLU A 63 -9.32 5.01 0.24
CA GLU A 63 -8.46 6.19 0.23
C GLU A 63 -6.98 5.82 0.40
N ALA A 64 -6.68 4.94 1.35
CA ALA A 64 -5.33 4.39 1.55
C ALA A 64 -4.86 3.61 0.32
N GLY A 65 -5.72 2.74 -0.20
CA GLY A 65 -5.48 1.93 -1.40
C GLY A 65 -5.10 2.78 -2.60
N SER A 66 -5.89 3.83 -2.84
CA SER A 66 -5.69 4.78 -3.95
C SER A 66 -4.41 5.60 -3.78
N ARG A 67 -4.06 6.00 -2.55
CA ARG A 67 -2.82 6.75 -2.30
C ARG A 67 -1.58 5.89 -2.52
N MET A 68 -1.58 4.65 -2.03
CA MET A 68 -0.48 3.71 -2.29
C MET A 68 -0.32 3.44 -3.79
N LEU A 69 -1.43 3.22 -4.50
CA LEU A 69 -1.40 3.00 -5.95
C LEU A 69 -0.90 4.23 -6.71
N ALA A 70 -1.32 5.44 -6.32
CA ALA A 70 -0.84 6.68 -6.92
C ALA A 70 0.67 6.89 -6.69
N THR A 71 1.17 6.58 -5.49
CA THR A 71 2.60 6.59 -5.17
C THR A 71 3.36 5.62 -6.07
N PHE A 72 2.86 4.39 -6.23
CA PHE A 72 3.45 3.39 -7.12
C PHE A 72 3.50 3.87 -8.58
N ARG A 73 2.36 4.34 -9.11
CA ARG A 73 2.24 4.87 -10.48
C ARG A 73 3.15 6.05 -10.77
N THR A 74 3.43 6.88 -9.76
CA THR A 74 4.36 8.01 -9.91
C THR A 74 5.78 7.53 -10.20
N ILE A 75 6.18 6.40 -9.60
CA ILE A 75 7.49 5.79 -9.84
C ILE A 75 7.50 5.04 -11.18
N THR A 76 6.46 4.26 -11.45
CA THR A 76 6.40 3.42 -12.65
C THR A 76 6.12 4.18 -13.95
N GLY A 77 5.65 5.42 -13.86
CA GLY A 77 5.55 6.33 -15.00
C GLY A 77 6.87 6.96 -15.43
N SER A 78 8.01 6.58 -14.83
CA SER A 78 9.33 7.09 -15.21
C SER A 78 9.85 6.47 -16.51
N SER A 79 10.89 7.06 -17.09
CA SER A 79 11.57 6.53 -18.29
C SER A 79 12.65 5.49 -17.98
N SER A 80 12.81 5.08 -16.71
CA SER A 80 13.68 3.97 -16.34
C SER A 80 13.10 2.62 -16.79
N PRO A 81 13.92 1.57 -16.90
CA PRO A 81 13.45 0.21 -17.18
C PRO A 81 12.33 -0.22 -16.24
N ALA A 82 11.35 -0.95 -16.77
CA ALA A 82 10.14 -1.34 -16.05
C ALA A 82 10.44 -2.18 -14.81
N LEU A 83 11.44 -3.07 -14.85
CA LEU A 83 11.81 -3.86 -13.67
C LEU A 83 12.50 -3.01 -12.59
N GLU A 84 13.28 -1.99 -12.96
CA GLU A 84 13.81 -1.02 -11.98
C GLU A 84 12.68 -0.25 -11.30
N ASN A 85 11.73 0.21 -12.11
CA ASN A 85 10.54 0.92 -11.65
C ASN A 85 9.69 0.06 -10.71
N LEU A 86 9.53 -1.23 -11.01
CA LEU A 86 8.86 -2.20 -10.14
C LEU A 86 9.56 -2.32 -8.78
N ILE A 87 10.86 -2.63 -8.80
CA ILE A 87 11.65 -2.82 -7.57
C ILE A 87 11.63 -1.54 -6.73
N HIS A 88 11.97 -0.40 -7.33
CA HIS A 88 12.00 0.89 -6.66
C HIS A 88 10.60 1.30 -6.15
N GLY A 89 9.57 1.12 -6.98
CA GLY A 89 8.18 1.41 -6.62
C GLY A 89 7.73 0.66 -5.37
N MET A 90 8.12 -0.61 -5.20
CA MET A 90 7.80 -1.39 -4.00
C MET A 90 8.49 -0.84 -2.74
N PHE A 91 9.75 -0.40 -2.84
CA PHE A 91 10.43 0.24 -1.73
C PHE A 91 9.78 1.59 -1.36
N VAL A 92 9.40 2.39 -2.35
CA VAL A 92 8.74 3.68 -2.12
C VAL A 92 7.36 3.50 -1.49
N VAL A 93 6.55 2.56 -1.97
CA VAL A 93 5.24 2.24 -1.36
C VAL A 93 5.42 1.72 0.06
N THR A 94 6.43 0.90 0.31
CA THR A 94 6.77 0.41 1.65
C THR A 94 7.09 1.56 2.60
N ASP A 95 8.00 2.45 2.20
CA ASP A 95 8.37 3.62 3.00
C ASP A 95 7.18 4.54 3.24
N PHE A 96 6.36 4.75 2.21
CA PHE A 96 5.13 5.53 2.31
C PHE A 96 4.14 4.92 3.29
N THR A 97 3.96 3.59 3.27
CA THR A 97 3.03 2.89 4.16
C THR A 97 3.44 3.00 5.62
N VAL A 98 4.76 2.94 5.90
CA VAL A 98 5.29 3.11 7.25
C VAL A 98 5.17 4.56 7.74
N ALA A 99 5.38 5.53 6.87
CA ALA A 99 5.38 6.94 7.25
C ALA A 99 3.99 7.60 7.29
N ASP A 100 3.01 7.08 6.53
CA ASP A 100 1.67 7.63 6.45
C ASP A 100 0.65 6.82 7.26
N LYS A 101 0.10 7.45 8.30
CA LYS A 101 -0.84 6.80 9.23
C LYS A 101 -2.13 6.32 8.56
N LEU A 102 -2.62 7.02 7.52
CA LEU A 102 -3.79 6.56 6.77
C LEU A 102 -3.46 5.30 5.96
N ALA A 103 -2.31 5.26 5.29
CA ALA A 103 -1.84 4.08 4.57
C ALA A 103 -1.65 2.89 5.51
N TRP A 104 -1.01 3.13 6.66
CA TRP A 104 -0.79 2.12 7.70
C TRP A 104 -2.11 1.49 8.21
N ILE A 105 -3.07 2.33 8.62
CA ILE A 105 -4.36 1.86 9.12
C ILE A 105 -5.22 1.26 8.00
N GLY A 106 -5.15 1.84 6.80
CA GLY A 106 -5.81 1.31 5.62
C GLY A 106 -5.37 -0.10 5.28
N MET A 107 -4.06 -0.40 5.34
CA MET A 107 -3.54 -1.75 5.12
C MET A 107 -4.03 -2.74 6.19
N GLN A 108 -4.08 -2.31 7.45
CA GLN A 108 -4.64 -3.12 8.53
C GLN A 108 -6.12 -3.45 8.32
N LEU A 109 -6.92 -2.46 7.93
CA LEU A 109 -8.34 -2.64 7.64
C LEU A 109 -8.55 -3.51 6.40
N LEU A 110 -7.77 -3.28 5.34
CA LEU A 110 -7.82 -4.05 4.10
C LEU A 110 -7.69 -5.55 4.39
N ARG A 111 -6.74 -5.95 5.23
CA ARG A 111 -6.56 -7.34 5.64
C ARG A 111 -7.70 -7.85 6.53
N THR A 112 -8.17 -7.01 7.45
CA THR A 112 -9.27 -7.37 8.38
C THR A 112 -10.56 -7.65 7.62
N PHE A 113 -10.82 -6.89 6.55
CA PHE A 113 -12.03 -6.97 5.75
C PHE A 113 -11.88 -7.79 4.45
N SER A 114 -10.69 -8.33 4.17
CA SER A 114 -10.48 -9.19 3.01
C SER A 114 -11.41 -10.40 3.05
N GLY A 115 -12.20 -10.60 1.99
CA GLY A 115 -13.24 -11.63 1.93
C GLY A 115 -14.53 -11.31 2.71
N LEU A 116 -14.61 -10.15 3.36
CA LEU A 116 -15.78 -9.68 4.11
C LEU A 116 -16.45 -8.45 3.48
N ASN A 117 -15.75 -7.69 2.62
CA ASN A 117 -16.33 -6.55 1.90
C ASN A 117 -15.81 -6.41 0.45
N ASP A 118 -16.60 -5.71 -0.37
CA ASP A 118 -16.27 -5.48 -1.79
C ASP A 118 -15.14 -4.45 -1.96
N ALA A 119 -14.99 -3.52 -1.00
CA ALA A 119 -13.96 -2.48 -1.06
C ALA A 119 -12.55 -3.07 -1.06
N ALA A 120 -12.28 -4.06 -0.19
CA ALA A 120 -11.00 -4.74 -0.17
C ALA A 120 -10.72 -5.47 -1.50
N GLY A 121 -11.74 -6.14 -2.05
CA GLY A 121 -11.63 -6.80 -3.35
C GLY A 121 -11.28 -5.83 -4.48
N ARG A 122 -11.91 -4.64 -4.52
CA ARG A 122 -11.60 -3.58 -5.49
C ARG A 122 -10.17 -3.08 -5.37
N VAL A 123 -9.69 -2.83 -4.14
CA VAL A 123 -8.32 -2.36 -3.91
C VAL A 123 -7.30 -3.41 -4.35
N TYR A 124 -7.44 -4.67 -3.92
CA TYR A 124 -6.55 -5.74 -4.36
C TYR A 124 -6.57 -5.94 -5.87
N GLY A 125 -7.75 -5.91 -6.49
CA GLY A 125 -7.88 -5.98 -7.95
C GLY A 125 -7.12 -4.86 -8.65
N SER A 126 -7.31 -3.61 -8.21
CA SER A 126 -6.63 -2.45 -8.80
C SER A 126 -5.10 -2.51 -8.68
N TRP A 127 -4.58 -3.02 -7.56
CA TRP A 127 -3.14 -3.19 -7.36
C TRP A 127 -2.58 -4.31 -8.22
N LEU A 128 -3.34 -5.42 -8.35
CA LEU A 128 -2.93 -6.54 -9.18
C LEU A 128 -2.91 -6.14 -10.65
N ASP A 129 -3.95 -5.45 -11.15
CA ASP A 129 -4.03 -5.01 -12.54
C ASP A 129 -2.83 -4.14 -12.93
N ASP A 130 -2.46 -3.16 -12.08
CA ASP A 130 -1.28 -2.32 -12.28
C ASP A 130 0.01 -3.14 -12.26
N LEU A 131 0.14 -4.10 -11.34
CA LEU A 131 1.32 -4.95 -11.29
C LEU A 131 1.46 -5.82 -12.54
N VAL A 132 0.36 -6.36 -13.06
CA VAL A 132 0.36 -7.13 -14.31
C VAL A 132 0.84 -6.26 -15.47
N GLU A 133 0.37 -5.01 -15.56
CA GLU A 133 0.81 -4.06 -16.59
C GLU A 133 2.33 -3.82 -16.50
N GLN A 134 2.84 -3.51 -15.31
CA GLN A 134 4.26 -3.21 -15.11
C GLN A 134 5.17 -4.43 -15.33
N VAL A 135 4.76 -5.62 -14.90
CA VAL A 135 5.48 -6.86 -15.20
C VAL A 135 5.45 -7.17 -16.70
N GLY A 136 4.33 -6.87 -17.37
CA GLY A 136 4.23 -6.97 -18.82
C GLY A 136 5.21 -6.05 -19.56
N HIS A 137 5.43 -4.83 -19.07
CA HIS A 137 6.46 -3.94 -19.61
C HIS A 137 7.88 -4.50 -19.43
N ALA A 138 8.20 -5.03 -18.24
CA ALA A 138 9.49 -5.67 -18.00
C ALA A 138 9.73 -6.89 -18.90
N ALA A 139 8.68 -7.67 -19.18
CA ALA A 139 8.75 -8.77 -20.15
C ALA A 139 9.01 -8.24 -21.58
N ALA A 140 8.35 -7.16 -21.99
CA ALA A 140 8.52 -6.56 -23.32
C ALA A 140 9.89 -5.91 -23.53
N GLU A 141 10.52 -5.43 -22.46
CA GLU A 141 11.91 -4.94 -22.45
C GLU A 141 12.94 -6.07 -22.51
N GLY A 142 12.50 -7.31 -22.30
CA GLY A 142 13.35 -8.50 -22.36
C GLY A 142 14.04 -8.84 -21.03
N ASP A 143 13.75 -8.11 -19.95
CA ASP A 143 14.39 -8.33 -18.64
C ASP A 143 13.91 -9.60 -17.94
N LEU A 144 12.71 -10.08 -18.27
CA LEU A 144 12.15 -11.31 -17.72
C LEU A 144 12.46 -12.52 -18.61
N ARG A 145 12.55 -13.70 -17.99
CA ARG A 145 12.62 -14.97 -18.73
C ARG A 145 11.35 -15.16 -19.56
N SER A 146 11.51 -15.77 -20.73
CA SER A 146 10.42 -15.95 -21.70
C SER A 146 9.32 -16.93 -21.27
N ASP A 147 9.57 -17.75 -20.25
CA ASP A 147 8.61 -18.70 -19.69
C ASP A 147 7.77 -18.12 -18.53
N ILE A 148 8.01 -16.86 -18.15
CA ILE A 148 7.30 -16.20 -17.05
C ILE A 148 6.01 -15.57 -17.58
N ASP A 149 4.89 -16.02 -17.03
CA ASP A 149 3.59 -15.36 -17.22
C ASP A 149 3.52 -14.09 -16.34
N PRO A 150 3.30 -12.90 -16.93
CA PRO A 150 3.25 -11.64 -16.19
C PRO A 150 2.21 -11.64 -15.07
N LYS A 151 1.07 -12.30 -15.30
CA LYS A 151 0.01 -12.38 -14.29
C LYS A 151 0.45 -13.18 -13.07
N SER A 152 0.99 -14.37 -13.30
CA SER A 152 1.52 -15.23 -12.23
C SER A 152 2.64 -14.54 -11.44
N ALA A 153 3.55 -13.84 -12.11
CA ALA A 153 4.61 -13.07 -11.45
C ALA A 153 4.05 -11.91 -10.61
N ALA A 154 3.07 -11.16 -11.13
CA ALA A 154 2.41 -10.09 -10.39
C ALA A 154 1.69 -10.60 -9.13
N GLU A 155 0.99 -11.74 -9.20
CA GLU A 155 0.34 -12.37 -8.05
C GLU A 155 1.36 -12.77 -6.97
N VAL A 156 2.50 -13.34 -7.38
CA VAL A 156 3.58 -13.71 -6.45
C VAL A 156 4.23 -12.48 -5.81
N ILE A 157 4.49 -11.43 -6.59
CA ILE A 157 5.05 -10.17 -6.08
C ILE A 157 4.10 -9.56 -5.05
N LEU A 158 2.82 -9.36 -5.41
CA LEU A 158 1.84 -8.77 -4.51
C LEU A 158 1.65 -9.61 -3.24
N GLY A 159 1.49 -10.92 -3.38
CA GLY A 159 1.36 -11.85 -2.26
C GLY A 159 2.56 -11.81 -1.32
N SER A 160 3.77 -11.72 -1.87
CA SER A 160 5.00 -11.63 -1.08
C SER A 160 5.11 -10.30 -0.33
N MET A 161 4.69 -9.19 -0.94
CA MET A 161 4.65 -7.87 -0.28
C MET A 161 3.66 -7.87 0.90
N LEU A 162 2.45 -8.39 0.69
CA LEU A 162 1.43 -8.51 1.74
C LEU A 162 1.90 -9.46 2.86
N GLY A 163 2.57 -10.57 2.50
CA GLY A 163 3.15 -11.49 3.46
C GLY A 163 4.29 -10.87 4.28
N ALA A 164 5.16 -10.08 3.64
CA ALA A 164 6.23 -9.35 4.30
C ALA A 164 5.69 -8.34 5.33
N GLU A 165 4.65 -7.58 4.97
CA GLU A 165 3.95 -6.65 5.86
C GLU A 165 3.31 -7.38 7.05
N ALA A 166 2.58 -8.47 6.79
CA ALA A 166 1.96 -9.27 7.83
C ALA A 166 2.99 -9.85 8.83
N LEU A 167 4.11 -10.36 8.34
CA LEU A 167 5.18 -10.90 9.19
C LEU A 167 5.92 -9.80 9.95
N SER A 168 6.20 -8.66 9.31
CA SER A 168 6.81 -7.49 9.97
C SER A 168 5.97 -7.07 11.17
N ARG A 169 4.64 -7.04 11.03
CA ARG A 169 3.74 -6.70 12.14
C ARG A 169 3.65 -7.78 13.21
N ALA A 170 3.64 -9.05 12.82
CA ALA A 170 3.45 -10.16 13.76
C ALA A 170 4.72 -10.47 14.57
N THR A 171 5.89 -10.20 14.00
CA THR A 171 7.19 -10.64 14.55
C THR A 171 8.17 -9.50 14.79
N GLY A 172 7.88 -8.30 14.29
CA GLY A 172 8.82 -7.19 14.28
C GLY A 172 8.98 -6.51 15.62
N THR A 173 10.22 -6.52 16.11
CA THR A 173 10.87 -5.32 16.66
C THR A 173 10.93 -4.26 15.56
N ASP A 174 10.65 -3.00 15.86
CA ASP A 174 10.48 -1.89 14.90
C ASP A 174 11.34 -1.95 13.62
N ASN A 175 10.67 -1.77 12.47
CA ASN A 175 11.24 -1.33 11.19
C ASN A 175 11.97 -2.37 10.30
N ASP A 176 11.54 -3.64 10.25
CA ASP A 176 12.13 -4.69 9.38
C ASP A 176 11.43 -4.88 8.02
N LEU A 177 10.33 -4.15 7.73
CA LEU A 177 9.55 -4.35 6.50
C LEU A 177 10.38 -4.11 5.23
N ARG A 178 11.20 -3.06 5.20
CA ARG A 178 12.08 -2.75 4.08
C ARG A 178 13.07 -3.89 3.80
N GLU A 179 13.64 -4.48 4.85
CA GLU A 179 14.56 -5.61 4.74
C GLU A 179 13.85 -6.84 4.16
N ARG A 180 12.61 -7.11 4.59
CA ARG A 180 11.81 -8.22 4.05
C ARG A 180 11.48 -8.05 2.58
N VAL A 181 11.20 -6.82 2.13
CA VAL A 181 11.00 -6.51 0.72
C VAL A 181 12.28 -6.77 -0.08
N GLY A 182 13.44 -6.37 0.45
CA GLY A 182 14.75 -6.68 -0.14
C GLY A 182 14.97 -8.19 -0.30
N ARG A 183 14.81 -8.96 0.78
CA ARG A 183 14.95 -10.43 0.76
C ARG A 183 13.97 -11.11 -0.20
N THR A 184 12.76 -10.55 -0.34
CA THR A 184 11.78 -11.04 -1.31
C THR A 184 12.34 -10.92 -2.73
N TRP A 185 12.86 -9.75 -3.09
CA TRP A 185 13.48 -9.56 -4.41
C TRP A 185 14.76 -10.38 -4.60
N GLU A 186 15.58 -10.59 -3.56
CA GLU A 186 16.76 -11.46 -3.64
C GLU A 186 16.39 -12.89 -4.06
N LEU A 187 15.24 -13.38 -3.61
CA LEU A 187 14.70 -14.70 -3.97
C LEU A 187 13.98 -14.70 -5.32
N LEU A 188 13.28 -13.62 -5.66
CA LEU A 188 12.51 -13.53 -6.91
C LEU A 188 13.39 -13.27 -8.13
N LEU A 189 14.43 -12.42 -8.04
CA LEU A 189 15.26 -12.04 -9.19
C LEU A 189 15.83 -13.26 -9.95
N PRO A 190 16.46 -14.25 -9.30
CA PRO A 190 16.98 -15.43 -10.01
C PRO A 190 15.87 -16.32 -10.62
N ALA A 191 14.64 -16.21 -10.12
CA ALA A 191 13.51 -16.98 -10.62
C ALA A 191 12.88 -16.33 -11.87
N VAL A 192 12.87 -14.99 -11.94
CA VAL A 192 12.09 -14.26 -12.97
C VAL A 192 12.95 -13.55 -14.01
N VAL A 193 14.17 -13.11 -13.68
CA VAL A 193 15.04 -12.34 -14.57
C VAL A 193 15.84 -13.25 -15.47
N ASN A 194 16.08 -12.81 -16.71
CA ASN A 194 16.97 -13.52 -17.62
C ASN A 194 18.41 -13.62 -17.06
N GLU A 195 19.23 -14.54 -17.56
CA GLU A 195 20.59 -14.75 -17.03
C GLU A 195 21.53 -13.57 -17.32
N GLU A 196 21.34 -12.88 -18.44
CA GLU A 196 22.20 -11.78 -18.91
C GLU A 196 22.06 -10.50 -18.08
N SER A 197 20.85 -10.22 -17.59
CA SER A 197 20.48 -9.03 -16.79
C SER A 197 20.51 -9.30 -15.28
N LEU A 198 20.64 -10.56 -14.84
CA LEU A 198 20.51 -10.92 -13.42
C LEU A 198 21.53 -10.22 -12.51
N GLU A 199 22.79 -10.11 -12.95
CA GLU A 199 23.84 -9.43 -12.17
C GLU A 199 23.53 -7.94 -12.01
N TYR A 200 23.09 -7.29 -13.10
CA TYR A 200 22.66 -5.90 -13.10
C TYR A 200 21.56 -5.63 -12.07
N PHE A 201 20.49 -6.44 -12.07
CA PHE A 201 19.38 -6.25 -11.15
C PHE A 201 19.71 -6.58 -9.69
N ARG A 202 20.66 -7.50 -9.44
CA ARG A 202 21.18 -7.74 -8.08
C ARG A 202 21.93 -6.52 -7.55
N GLU A 203 22.77 -5.90 -8.36
CA GLU A 203 23.45 -4.66 -7.98
C GLU A 203 22.49 -3.49 -7.81
N PHE A 204 21.46 -3.39 -8.67
CA PHE A 204 20.38 -2.42 -8.50
C PHE A 204 19.65 -2.62 -7.18
N LEU A 205 19.20 -3.84 -6.88
CA LEU A 205 18.51 -4.18 -5.63
C LEU A 205 19.38 -3.90 -4.40
N ALA A 206 20.67 -4.25 -4.44
CA ALA A 206 21.60 -3.98 -3.35
C ALA A 206 21.70 -2.47 -3.07
N ARG A 207 21.81 -1.64 -4.11
CA ARG A 207 21.80 -0.17 -3.97
C ARG A 207 20.47 0.34 -3.42
N GLU A 208 19.37 -0.21 -3.91
CA GLU A 208 18.02 0.26 -3.54
C GLU A 208 17.64 -0.10 -2.10
N SER A 209 17.98 -1.32 -1.65
CA SER A 209 17.76 -1.76 -0.27
C SER A 209 18.46 -0.88 0.76
N LEU A 210 19.65 -0.35 0.41
CA LEU A 210 20.45 0.55 1.24
C LEU A 210 20.01 2.01 1.20
N ARG A 211 19.14 2.42 0.25
CA ARG A 211 18.63 3.80 0.23
C ARG A 211 17.84 4.06 1.51
N ARG A 212 18.21 5.13 2.21
CA ARG A 212 17.43 5.64 3.35
C ARG A 212 16.20 6.35 2.83
N SER A 213 15.04 6.08 3.44
CA SER A 213 13.83 6.85 3.16
C SER A 213 14.08 8.32 3.51
N PRO A 214 13.83 9.28 2.60
CA PRO A 214 13.90 10.70 2.92
C PRO A 214 12.84 11.14 3.95
N MET A 215 11.87 10.28 4.26
CA MET A 215 10.74 10.57 5.17
C MET A 215 11.07 10.35 6.65
N THR A 216 12.22 9.76 7.00
CA THR A 216 12.66 9.59 8.40
C THR A 216 13.61 10.70 8.86
N GLY A 217 13.44 11.92 8.33
CA GLY A 217 14.13 13.10 8.83
C GLY A 217 13.55 13.51 10.18
N ASP A 218 14.36 13.37 11.22
CA ASP A 218 14.17 13.83 12.61
C ASP A 218 13.29 15.10 12.71
N GLY A 219 12.20 14.98 13.47
CA GLY A 219 11.35 16.07 13.94
C GLY A 219 10.94 15.82 15.38
#